data_AF-A0A2T1E0D8-F1
#
_entry.id   AF-A0A2T1E0D8-F1
#
_cell.length_a   1.000
_cell.length_b   1.000
_cell.length_c   1.000
_cell.angle_alpha   90.00
_cell.angle_beta   90.00
_cell.angle_gamma   90.00
#
_symmetry.space_group_name_H-M   'P 1'
#
loop_
_entity.id
_entity.type
_entity.pdbx_description
1 polymer ?
#
loop_
_entity_poly.entity_id
_entity_poly.type
_entity_poly.pdbx_seq_one_letter_code
_entity_poly.pdbx_strand_id
1 'polypeptide(L)'
;MPFNLIAHEPTCEVGRHQPSHFFQEFTMMKLFLASCSLLVVLAVSSLPVRAQNSNTAPTEKPAPATKPAPATKPAPATKPTPATKPTPADSTAPASPAAPQSNVSPDELKKFAVATKQLLSIVNDTESQMVQAVQKQGLTETRFNEIYQSKKNPQAKPATQITPKEEESYKQAVSQLTQIQKDAQDKMDKAVQAQGLPMERFNQIFAAVQKDPQLRQEVRKMIQN
;
A
#
# COMPACT_ATOMS: atom_id res chain seq x y z
N MET A 1 2.80 34.03 64.52
CA MET A 1 2.09 32.92 63.85
C MET A 1 1.75 33.35 62.43
N PRO A 2 2.45 32.88 61.39
CA PRO A 2 2.12 33.22 60.01
C PRO A 2 1.01 32.31 59.46
N PHE A 3 0.01 32.89 58.79
CA PHE A 3 -0.90 32.12 57.94
C PHE A 3 -0.25 31.92 56.58
N ASN A 4 0.04 30.66 56.23
CA ASN A 4 0.68 30.31 54.97
C ASN A 4 -0.39 30.09 53.89
N LEU A 5 -0.73 31.13 53.13
CA LEU A 5 -1.76 31.08 52.10
C LEU A 5 -1.19 30.52 50.80
N ILE A 6 -1.22 29.20 50.66
CA ILE A 6 -0.74 28.49 49.46
C ILE A 6 -1.64 28.84 48.28
N ALA A 7 -1.10 29.56 47.30
CA ALA A 7 -1.73 29.77 46.01
C ALA A 7 -1.73 28.44 45.24
N HIS A 8 -2.89 27.78 45.17
CA HIS A 8 -3.04 26.53 44.44
C HIS A 8 -3.30 26.83 42.97
N GLU A 9 -2.24 26.86 42.15
CA GLU A 9 -2.41 26.96 40.70
C GLU A 9 -3.18 25.73 40.18
N PRO A 10 -4.22 25.93 39.34
CA PRO A 10 -4.77 24.84 38.56
C PRO A 10 -3.81 24.55 37.41
N THR A 11 -3.00 23.49 37.55
CA THR A 11 -2.23 22.95 36.43
C THR A 11 -3.21 22.49 35.35
N CYS A 12 -3.42 23.32 34.33
CA CYS A 12 -4.14 22.95 33.12
C CYS A 12 -3.36 21.85 32.39
N GLU A 13 -3.58 20.59 32.77
CA GLU A 13 -3.03 19.45 32.06
C GLU A 13 -3.57 19.51 30.62
N VAL A 14 -2.67 19.77 29.67
CA VAL A 14 -3.00 19.73 28.23
C VAL A 14 -3.16 18.26 27.85
N GLY A 15 -4.35 17.73 28.16
CA GLY A 15 -4.75 16.38 27.83
C GLY A 15 -4.53 16.14 26.34
N ARG A 16 -3.64 15.19 26.01
CA ARG A 16 -3.29 14.85 24.63
C ARG A 16 -4.49 14.19 23.94
N HIS A 17 -5.41 15.00 23.41
CA HIS A 17 -6.41 14.55 22.47
C HIS A 17 -5.69 13.97 21.24
N GLN A 18 -5.66 12.64 21.13
CA GLN A 18 -4.96 11.96 20.05
C GLN A 18 -5.60 12.30 18.70
N PRO A 19 -4.86 12.87 17.72
CA PRO A 19 -5.31 12.99 16.34
C PRO A 19 -5.12 11.67 15.55
N SER A 20 -4.67 10.60 16.21
CA SER A 20 -4.20 9.35 15.60
C SER A 20 -5.31 8.56 14.89
N HIS A 21 -6.50 8.44 15.50
CA HIS A 21 -7.58 7.60 14.97
C HIS A 21 -8.14 8.12 13.64
N PHE A 22 -8.27 9.44 13.47
CA PHE A 22 -8.83 10.04 12.25
C PHE A 22 -7.95 9.84 11.00
N PHE A 23 -6.64 9.55 11.19
CA PHE A 23 -5.72 9.27 10.09
C PHE A 23 -5.52 7.77 9.81
N GLN A 24 -5.93 6.90 10.73
CA GLN A 24 -5.70 5.46 10.62
C GLN A 24 -6.74 4.77 9.70
N GLU A 25 -8.01 5.18 9.75
CA GLU A 25 -9.04 4.70 8.79
C GLU A 25 -8.66 5.00 7.33
N PHE A 26 -8.08 6.18 7.08
CA PHE A 26 -7.56 6.56 5.76
C PHE A 26 -6.38 5.68 5.27
N THR A 27 -5.75 4.90 6.15
CA THR A 27 -4.73 3.91 5.75
C THR A 27 -5.38 2.65 5.17
N MET A 28 -6.53 2.21 5.69
CA MET A 28 -7.27 1.09 5.11
C MET A 28 -7.90 1.47 3.75
N MET A 29 -8.39 2.70 3.61
CA MET A 29 -8.86 3.23 2.31
C MET A 29 -7.73 3.33 1.27
N LYS A 30 -6.52 3.72 1.70
CA LYS A 30 -5.33 3.71 0.81
C LYS A 30 -4.87 2.30 0.44
N LEU A 31 -5.01 1.31 1.33
CA LEU A 31 -4.82 -0.11 1.00
C LEU A 31 -5.83 -0.58 -0.06
N PHE A 32 -7.10 -0.16 0.06
CA PHE A 32 -8.15 -0.42 -0.93
C PHE A 32 -7.72 0.03 -2.34
N LEU A 33 -7.34 1.31 -2.50
CA LEU A 33 -6.92 1.88 -3.79
C LEU A 33 -5.56 1.36 -4.27
N ALA A 34 -4.56 1.24 -3.40
CA ALA A 34 -3.22 0.77 -3.78
C ALA A 34 -3.18 -0.71 -4.22
N SER A 35 -4.10 -1.54 -3.69
CA SER A 35 -4.18 -2.96 -4.06
C SER A 35 -4.51 -3.20 -5.54
N CYS A 36 -5.22 -2.26 -6.19
CA CYS A 36 -5.60 -2.39 -7.60
C CYS A 36 -4.44 -2.21 -8.58
N SER A 37 -3.36 -1.52 -8.19
CA SER A 37 -2.27 -1.13 -9.11
C SER A 37 -1.13 -2.15 -9.24
N LEU A 38 -1.10 -3.20 -8.41
CA LEU A 38 0.08 -4.07 -8.27
C LEU A 38 0.17 -5.25 -9.25
N LEU A 39 -0.69 -5.30 -10.28
CA LEU A 39 -0.90 -6.50 -11.12
C LEU A 39 -0.31 -6.44 -12.55
N VAL A 40 0.56 -5.47 -12.86
CA VAL A 40 0.96 -5.15 -14.26
C VAL A 40 2.48 -5.23 -14.54
N VAL A 41 3.36 -5.44 -13.54
CA VAL A 41 4.83 -5.30 -13.72
C VAL A 41 5.63 -6.56 -13.34
N LEU A 42 5.45 -7.67 -14.08
CA LEU A 42 6.36 -8.84 -14.10
C LEU A 42 6.34 -9.56 -15.48
N ALA A 43 6.75 -8.90 -16.57
CA ALA A 43 6.64 -9.49 -17.91
C ALA A 43 7.69 -9.10 -18.99
N VAL A 44 8.82 -8.45 -18.66
CA VAL A 44 9.92 -8.23 -19.65
C VAL A 44 11.30 -8.38 -19.02
N SER A 45 11.86 -9.60 -19.06
CA SER A 45 13.24 -9.86 -18.61
C SER A 45 13.91 -11.03 -19.35
N SER A 46 13.88 -11.00 -20.68
CA SER A 46 14.66 -11.89 -21.56
C SER A 46 14.95 -11.24 -22.91
N LEU A 47 16.09 -10.53 -23.01
CA LEU A 47 16.72 -10.16 -24.27
C LEU A 47 18.22 -10.51 -24.20
N PRO A 48 18.72 -11.47 -24.99
CA PRO A 48 20.15 -11.75 -25.05
C PRO A 48 20.87 -10.63 -25.80
N VAL A 49 21.86 -9.99 -25.16
CA VAL A 49 22.64 -8.93 -25.81
C VAL A 49 23.47 -9.51 -26.96
N ARG A 50 23.30 -8.96 -28.17
CA ARG A 50 24.02 -9.39 -29.38
C ARG A 50 25.13 -8.40 -29.69
N ALA A 51 26.35 -8.91 -29.89
CA ALA A 51 27.55 -8.09 -29.97
C ALA A 51 27.71 -7.32 -31.30
N GLN A 52 28.21 -6.09 -31.18
CA GLN A 52 28.99 -5.32 -32.16
C GLN A 52 30.14 -4.69 -31.35
N ASN A 53 31.44 -4.85 -31.60
CA ASN A 53 32.26 -5.02 -32.81
C ASN A 53 32.63 -3.72 -33.55
N SER A 54 33.56 -2.96 -32.97
CA SER A 54 34.50 -2.09 -33.69
C SER A 54 35.61 -1.54 -32.78
N ASN A 55 36.85 -2.05 -32.86
CA ASN A 55 38.00 -1.25 -33.30
C ASN A 55 39.34 -2.01 -33.40
N THR A 56 40.09 -1.64 -34.46
CA THR A 56 41.55 -1.68 -34.72
C THR A 56 42.54 -2.29 -33.70
N ALA A 57 43.39 -3.19 -34.22
CA ALA A 57 44.72 -3.59 -33.69
C ALA A 57 45.84 -2.72 -34.36
N PRO A 58 47.17 -2.99 -34.27
CA PRO A 58 47.97 -4.07 -33.63
C PRO A 58 48.94 -3.53 -32.54
N THR A 59 49.98 -4.19 -31.98
CA THR A 59 50.68 -5.50 -32.18
C THR A 59 51.09 -6.06 -30.76
N GLU A 60 52.14 -6.84 -30.41
CA GLU A 60 53.29 -7.48 -31.09
C GLU A 60 53.74 -8.84 -30.45
N LYS A 61 53.62 -9.95 -31.21
CA LYS A 61 54.54 -11.13 -31.27
C LYS A 61 54.84 -11.98 -29.97
N PRO A 62 55.54 -13.15 -30.02
CA PRO A 62 54.78 -14.41 -29.81
C PRO A 62 55.42 -15.55 -28.97
N ALA A 63 54.55 -16.46 -28.48
CA ALA A 63 54.76 -17.93 -28.42
C ALA A 63 55.93 -18.49 -27.54
N PRO A 64 56.07 -19.83 -27.35
CA PRO A 64 55.22 -20.96 -27.77
C PRO A 64 54.64 -21.79 -26.60
N ALA A 65 53.99 -22.91 -26.92
CA ALA A 65 53.28 -23.79 -25.98
C ALA A 65 53.94 -25.17 -25.81
N THR A 66 53.52 -25.92 -24.78
CA THR A 66 53.72 -27.38 -24.71
C THR A 66 52.56 -28.10 -24.02
N LYS A 67 52.20 -29.26 -24.59
CA LYS A 67 51.30 -30.28 -24.03
C LYS A 67 51.85 -31.63 -24.52
N PRO A 68 52.02 -32.63 -23.65
CA PRO A 68 51.09 -33.76 -23.73
C PRO A 68 50.73 -34.38 -22.35
N ALA A 69 49.77 -35.31 -22.36
CA ALA A 69 49.56 -36.30 -21.30
C ALA A 69 50.02 -37.67 -21.82
N PRO A 70 50.21 -38.69 -20.95
CA PRO A 70 49.10 -39.63 -20.74
C PRO A 70 48.97 -40.15 -19.29
N ALA A 71 48.02 -41.06 -19.09
CA ALA A 71 47.51 -41.52 -17.78
C ALA A 71 48.25 -42.75 -17.20
N THR A 72 47.98 -43.03 -15.91
CA THR A 72 47.93 -44.39 -15.36
C THR A 72 46.96 -44.50 -14.18
N LYS A 73 46.37 -45.69 -14.00
CA LYS A 73 45.49 -46.10 -12.89
C LYS A 73 45.81 -47.56 -12.56
N PRO A 74 46.05 -47.91 -11.29
CA PRO A 74 45.13 -48.82 -10.60
C PRO A 74 44.80 -48.40 -9.16
N ALA A 75 43.66 -48.88 -8.66
CA ALA A 75 43.35 -48.97 -7.22
C ALA A 75 43.50 -50.46 -6.80
N PRO A 76 43.53 -50.80 -5.49
CA PRO A 76 42.24 -51.11 -4.86
C PRO A 76 42.10 -50.84 -3.35
N ALA A 77 40.83 -50.71 -2.93
CA ALA A 77 40.21 -51.19 -1.70
C ALA A 77 40.87 -50.98 -0.30
N THR A 78 40.21 -50.16 0.51
CA THR A 78 39.80 -50.53 1.88
C THR A 78 38.29 -50.30 2.07
N LYS A 79 37.65 -51.11 2.94
CA LYS A 79 36.18 -51.17 3.17
C LYS A 79 35.94 -51.93 4.49
N PRO A 80 34.81 -51.77 5.20
CA PRO A 80 34.09 -50.56 5.62
C PRO A 80 34.20 -50.32 7.14
N THR A 81 33.62 -49.21 7.64
CA THR A 81 32.87 -49.23 8.91
C THR A 81 31.65 -48.31 8.80
N PRO A 82 30.50 -48.62 9.45
CA PRO A 82 29.25 -47.89 9.23
C PRO A 82 29.00 -46.80 10.28
N ALA A 83 28.46 -45.67 9.85
CA ALA A 83 28.02 -44.60 10.75
C ALA A 83 26.66 -44.02 10.31
N THR A 84 25.88 -43.60 11.30
CA THR A 84 24.71 -42.70 11.19
C THR A 84 23.50 -43.22 10.39
N LYS A 85 22.67 -43.99 11.10
CA LYS A 85 21.22 -44.13 10.85
C LYS A 85 20.56 -42.76 10.55
N PRO A 86 19.74 -42.61 9.50
CA PRO A 86 18.89 -41.43 9.35
C PRO A 86 17.82 -41.40 10.45
N THR A 87 17.69 -40.26 11.12
CA THR A 87 16.56 -39.96 12.01
C THR A 87 15.62 -39.02 11.25
N PRO A 88 14.32 -39.34 11.14
CA PRO A 88 13.35 -38.41 10.58
C PRO A 88 13.33 -37.14 11.44
N ALA A 89 13.62 -36.00 10.82
CA ALA A 89 13.42 -34.71 11.45
C ALA A 89 11.95 -34.34 11.32
N ASP A 90 11.15 -34.69 12.35
CA ASP A 90 9.77 -34.25 12.46
C ASP A 90 9.74 -32.74 12.79
N SER A 91 9.83 -31.93 11.74
CA SER A 91 9.71 -30.48 11.82
C SER A 91 8.22 -30.09 11.81
N THR A 92 7.48 -30.50 12.83
CA THR A 92 6.12 -30.01 13.13
C THR A 92 6.19 -28.54 13.56
N ALA A 93 6.41 -27.65 12.59
CA ALA A 93 6.23 -26.22 12.80
C ALA A 93 4.77 -25.96 13.24
N PRO A 94 4.53 -25.15 14.29
CA PRO A 94 3.18 -24.88 14.76
C PRO A 94 2.39 -24.19 13.64
N ALA A 95 1.37 -24.88 13.13
CA ALA A 95 0.47 -24.31 12.14
C ALA A 95 -0.24 -23.09 12.76
N SER A 96 0.07 -21.90 12.24
CA SER A 96 -0.66 -20.69 12.61
C SER A 96 -2.16 -20.92 12.37
N PRO A 97 -3.05 -20.59 13.33
CA PRO A 97 -4.48 -20.88 13.21
C PRO A 97 -5.03 -20.37 11.88
N ALA A 98 -5.45 -21.30 11.02
CA ALA A 98 -6.10 -20.96 9.77
C ALA A 98 -7.41 -20.25 10.11
N ALA A 99 -7.43 -18.92 9.93
CA ALA A 99 -8.65 -18.14 10.06
C ALA A 99 -9.74 -18.79 9.20
N PRO A 100 -10.96 -19.01 9.75
CA PRO A 100 -11.96 -19.85 9.10
C PRO A 100 -12.18 -19.37 7.67
N GLN A 101 -12.20 -20.32 6.73
CA GLN A 101 -12.55 -20.05 5.33
C GLN A 101 -13.95 -19.42 5.33
N SER A 102 -14.01 -18.09 5.20
CA SER A 102 -15.24 -17.33 5.36
C SER A 102 -16.17 -17.69 4.22
N ASN A 103 -17.08 -18.63 4.47
CA ASN A 103 -18.18 -18.93 3.58
C ASN A 103 -19.00 -17.64 3.39
N VAL A 104 -18.92 -17.05 2.20
CA VAL A 104 -19.69 -15.85 1.84
C VAL A 104 -20.92 -16.32 1.09
N SER A 105 -22.11 -16.04 1.64
CA SER A 105 -23.35 -16.39 0.97
C SER A 105 -23.51 -15.59 -0.34
N PRO A 106 -24.13 -16.14 -1.41
CA PRO A 106 -24.46 -15.38 -2.62
C PRO A 106 -25.23 -14.08 -2.34
N ASP A 107 -26.11 -14.05 -1.33
CA ASP A 107 -26.83 -12.83 -0.93
C ASP A 107 -25.90 -11.80 -0.27
N GLU A 108 -24.93 -12.25 0.52
CA GLU A 108 -23.91 -11.37 1.10
C GLU A 108 -22.97 -10.82 0.02
N LEU A 109 -22.60 -11.65 -0.96
CA LEU A 109 -21.78 -11.25 -2.09
C LEU A 109 -22.50 -10.22 -2.98
N LYS A 110 -23.81 -10.40 -3.17
CA LYS A 110 -24.69 -9.44 -3.87
C LYS A 110 -24.81 -8.12 -3.12
N LYS A 111 -25.09 -8.14 -1.80
CA LYS A 111 -25.09 -6.94 -0.94
C LYS A 111 -23.74 -6.22 -0.99
N PHE A 112 -22.65 -6.97 -0.89
CA PHE A 112 -21.29 -6.45 -0.98
C PHE A 112 -21.00 -5.78 -2.34
N ALA A 113 -21.43 -6.39 -3.45
CA ALA A 113 -21.29 -5.82 -4.79
C ALA A 113 -22.08 -4.52 -4.98
N VAL A 114 -23.33 -4.45 -4.48
CA VAL A 114 -24.15 -3.23 -4.53
C VAL A 114 -23.55 -2.12 -3.66
N ALA A 115 -23.13 -2.44 -2.43
CA ALA A 115 -22.39 -1.49 -1.58
C ALA A 115 -21.13 -0.99 -2.29
N THR A 116 -20.32 -1.89 -2.87
CA THR A 116 -19.09 -1.53 -3.59
C THR A 116 -19.38 -0.63 -4.80
N LYS A 117 -20.47 -0.87 -5.55
CA LYS A 117 -20.90 -0.01 -6.66
C LYS A 117 -21.28 1.40 -6.20
N GLN A 118 -21.92 1.53 -5.02
CA GLN A 118 -22.21 2.82 -4.39
C GLN A 118 -20.95 3.52 -3.86
N LEU A 119 -20.07 2.79 -3.16
CA LEU A 119 -18.75 3.27 -2.70
C LEU A 119 -17.90 3.84 -3.84
N LEU A 120 -17.85 3.16 -4.99
CA LEU A 120 -17.14 3.65 -6.19
C LEU A 120 -17.71 4.96 -6.72
N SER A 121 -19.04 5.15 -6.74
CA SER A 121 -19.64 6.45 -7.07
C SER A 121 -19.20 7.52 -6.09
N ILE A 122 -19.31 7.24 -4.78
CA ILE A 122 -18.96 8.20 -3.73
C ILE A 122 -17.49 8.63 -3.83
N VAL A 123 -16.56 7.72 -4.14
CA VAL A 123 -15.15 8.06 -4.39
C VAL A 123 -15.01 9.02 -5.58
N ASN A 124 -15.59 8.70 -6.73
CA ASN A 124 -15.51 9.54 -7.94
C ASN A 124 -16.15 10.92 -7.72
N ASP A 125 -17.31 10.96 -7.07
CA ASP A 125 -18.04 12.18 -6.73
C ASP A 125 -17.22 13.06 -5.76
N THR A 126 -16.53 12.42 -4.80
CA THR A 126 -15.65 13.09 -3.82
C THR A 126 -14.41 13.67 -4.49
N GLU A 127 -13.76 12.93 -5.39
CA GLU A 127 -12.59 13.40 -6.15
C GLU A 127 -12.93 14.66 -6.97
N SER A 128 -14.05 14.61 -7.69
CA SER A 128 -14.59 15.77 -8.43
C SER A 128 -14.88 16.96 -7.51
N GLN A 129 -15.49 16.73 -6.34
CA GLN A 129 -15.75 17.78 -5.35
C GLN A 129 -14.45 18.39 -4.79
N MET A 130 -13.41 17.58 -4.54
CA MET A 130 -12.12 18.05 -4.05
C MET A 130 -11.40 18.92 -5.09
N VAL A 131 -11.33 18.49 -6.35
CA VAL A 131 -10.76 19.28 -7.45
C VAL A 131 -11.50 20.60 -7.61
N GLN A 132 -12.83 20.58 -7.59
CA GLN A 132 -13.64 21.80 -7.65
C GLN A 132 -13.41 22.74 -6.46
N ALA A 133 -13.24 22.22 -5.23
CA ALA A 133 -13.00 23.04 -4.05
C ALA A 133 -11.69 23.82 -4.16
N VAL A 134 -10.61 23.18 -4.63
CA VAL A 134 -9.32 23.84 -4.89
C VAL A 134 -9.46 24.91 -5.98
N GLN A 135 -10.08 24.57 -7.11
CA GLN A 135 -10.29 25.50 -8.22
C GLN A 135 -11.15 26.72 -7.83
N LYS A 136 -12.18 26.55 -7.00
CA LYS A 136 -13.05 27.63 -6.51
C LYS A 136 -12.30 28.67 -5.67
N GLN A 137 -11.16 28.30 -5.06
CA GLN A 137 -10.28 29.24 -4.35
C GLN A 137 -9.24 29.93 -5.26
N GLY A 138 -9.29 29.69 -6.58
CA GLY A 138 -8.34 30.24 -7.54
C GLY A 138 -6.96 29.57 -7.53
N LEU A 139 -6.86 28.37 -6.97
CA LEU A 139 -5.63 27.56 -6.99
C LEU A 139 -5.73 26.46 -8.05
N THR A 140 -4.59 26.10 -8.65
CA THR A 140 -4.45 24.84 -9.38
C THR A 140 -4.16 23.71 -8.39
N GLU A 141 -4.50 22.47 -8.75
CA GLU A 141 -4.20 21.31 -7.91
C GLU A 141 -2.68 21.19 -7.64
N THR A 142 -1.84 21.39 -8.67
CA THR A 142 -0.39 21.40 -8.56
C THR A 142 0.10 22.42 -7.53
N ARG A 143 -0.42 23.66 -7.56
CA ARG A 143 -0.02 24.73 -6.63
C ARG A 143 -0.56 24.49 -5.22
N PHE A 144 -1.78 23.96 -5.08
CA PHE A 144 -2.30 23.51 -3.79
C PHE A 144 -1.41 22.41 -3.18
N ASN A 145 -1.03 21.41 -3.96
CA ASN A 145 -0.14 20.33 -3.53
C ASN A 145 1.26 20.84 -3.15
N GLU A 146 1.81 21.81 -3.89
CA GLU A 146 3.08 22.47 -3.56
C GLU A 146 3.02 23.22 -2.21
N ILE A 147 1.97 24.02 -1.99
CA ILE A 147 1.72 24.74 -0.73
C ILE A 147 1.47 23.76 0.43
N TYR A 148 0.75 22.66 0.18
CA TYR A 148 0.51 21.60 1.16
C TYR A 148 1.82 20.92 1.59
N GLN A 149 2.66 20.49 0.65
CA GLN A 149 3.90 19.77 0.96
C GLN A 149 4.93 20.67 1.64
N SER A 150 5.04 21.95 1.23
CA SER A 150 5.94 22.92 1.88
C SER A 150 5.48 23.33 3.29
N LYS A 151 4.17 23.33 3.57
CA LYS A 151 3.64 23.48 4.93
C LYS A 151 3.78 22.23 5.79
N LYS A 152 3.74 21.03 5.17
CA LYS A 152 3.90 19.74 5.87
C LYS A 152 5.36 19.40 6.18
N ASN A 153 6.29 19.76 5.29
CA ASN A 153 7.72 19.46 5.41
C ASN A 153 8.54 20.76 5.36
N PRO A 154 9.12 21.22 6.49
CA PRO A 154 9.95 22.44 6.53
C PRO A 154 11.19 22.41 5.62
N GLN A 155 11.63 21.25 5.13
CA GLN A 155 12.72 21.13 4.16
C GLN A 155 12.26 21.26 2.70
N ALA A 156 10.96 21.07 2.43
CA ALA A 156 10.39 21.20 1.09
C ALA A 156 10.14 22.69 0.77
N LYS A 157 11.15 23.36 0.21
CA LYS A 157 10.96 24.71 -0.32
C LYS A 157 10.10 24.66 -1.59
N PRO A 158 9.04 25.50 -1.70
CA PRO A 158 8.31 25.65 -2.96
C PRO A 158 9.22 26.31 -4.01
N ALA A 159 8.93 26.06 -5.29
CA ALA A 159 9.66 26.63 -6.43
C ALA A 159 9.45 28.15 -6.57
N THR A 160 8.31 28.65 -6.10
CA THR A 160 8.01 30.08 -5.98
C THR A 160 7.50 30.42 -4.59
N GLN A 161 7.78 31.65 -4.12
CA GLN A 161 7.30 32.14 -2.83
C GLN A 161 5.76 32.01 -2.74
N ILE A 162 5.26 31.60 -1.58
CA ILE A 162 3.82 31.54 -1.30
C ILE A 162 3.36 32.97 -0.98
N THR A 163 2.45 33.52 -1.78
CA THR A 163 1.89 34.85 -1.53
C THR A 163 0.82 34.82 -0.43
N PRO A 164 0.52 35.95 0.25
CA PRO A 164 -0.53 36.00 1.27
C PRO A 164 -1.91 35.56 0.74
N LYS A 165 -2.23 35.91 -0.52
CA LYS A 165 -3.47 35.50 -1.19
C LYS A 165 -3.53 33.98 -1.39
N GLU A 166 -2.44 33.35 -1.85
CA GLU A 166 -2.39 31.90 -2.00
C GLU A 166 -2.48 31.17 -0.67
N GLU A 167 -1.92 31.73 0.41
CA GLU A 167 -2.09 31.17 1.75
C GLU A 167 -3.55 31.27 2.23
N GLU A 168 -4.26 32.36 1.95
CA GLU A 168 -5.69 32.48 2.27
C GLU A 168 -6.54 31.50 1.45
N SER A 169 -6.36 31.47 0.12
CA SER A 169 -6.99 30.48 -0.76
C SER A 169 -6.71 29.05 -0.30
N TYR A 170 -5.49 28.75 0.15
CA TYR A 170 -5.12 27.44 0.68
C TYR A 170 -5.85 27.11 1.98
N LYS A 171 -5.95 28.05 2.94
CA LYS A 171 -6.70 27.87 4.19
C LYS A 171 -8.18 27.56 3.92
N GLN A 172 -8.79 28.29 2.98
CA GLN A 172 -10.18 28.05 2.56
C GLN A 172 -10.34 26.70 1.84
N ALA A 173 -9.41 26.34 0.96
CA ALA A 173 -9.43 25.06 0.26
C ALA A 173 -9.30 23.88 1.24
N VAL A 174 -8.35 23.92 2.18
CA VAL A 174 -8.21 22.89 3.23
C VAL A 174 -9.51 22.74 4.04
N SER A 175 -10.14 23.85 4.45
CA SER A 175 -11.40 23.82 5.19
C SER A 175 -12.52 23.10 4.42
N GLN A 176 -12.69 23.43 3.13
CA GLN A 176 -13.68 22.77 2.27
C GLN A 176 -13.34 21.29 2.02
N LEU A 177 -12.06 20.97 1.78
CA LEU A 177 -11.59 19.59 1.58
C LEU A 177 -11.84 18.73 2.81
N THR A 178 -11.66 19.25 4.04
CA THR A 178 -11.98 18.53 5.28
C THR A 178 -13.47 18.23 5.41
N GLN A 179 -14.36 19.15 5.03
CA GLN A 179 -15.81 18.87 5.03
C GLN A 179 -16.18 17.83 3.96
N ILE A 180 -15.67 17.97 2.73
CA ILE A 180 -15.87 16.99 1.64
C ILE A 180 -15.38 15.60 2.07
N GLN A 181 -14.22 15.51 2.72
CA GLN A 181 -13.66 14.26 3.24
C GLN A 181 -14.54 13.65 4.34
N LYS A 182 -15.16 14.46 5.20
CA LYS A 182 -16.10 13.99 6.23
C LYS A 182 -17.42 13.51 5.61
N ASP A 183 -18.03 14.33 4.74
CA ASP A 183 -19.26 13.99 4.03
C ASP A 183 -19.11 12.72 3.19
N ALA A 184 -17.91 12.46 2.65
CA ALA A 184 -17.59 11.21 1.95
C ALA A 184 -17.62 10.00 2.89
N GLN A 185 -16.99 10.06 4.07
CA GLN A 185 -17.05 9.01 5.09
C GLN A 185 -18.50 8.72 5.52
N ASP A 186 -19.24 9.78 5.86
CA ASP A 186 -20.66 9.75 6.22
C ASP A 186 -21.54 9.08 5.13
N LYS A 187 -21.19 9.25 3.84
CA LYS A 187 -21.89 8.61 2.71
C LYS A 187 -21.49 7.14 2.55
N MET A 188 -20.21 6.80 2.73
CA MET A 188 -19.70 5.44 2.60
C MET A 188 -20.29 4.51 3.67
N ASP A 189 -20.32 4.96 4.93
CA ASP A 189 -20.96 4.21 6.03
C ASP A 189 -22.44 3.96 5.75
N LYS A 190 -23.17 4.99 5.30
CA LYS A 190 -24.59 4.87 4.93
C LYS A 190 -24.81 3.93 3.75
N ALA A 191 -23.93 3.90 2.75
CA ALA A 191 -24.01 2.99 1.62
C ALA A 191 -23.86 1.51 2.02
N VAL A 192 -22.92 1.20 2.93
CA VAL A 192 -22.75 -0.16 3.47
C VAL A 192 -23.94 -0.55 4.35
N GLN A 193 -24.34 0.32 5.28
CA GLN A 193 -25.49 0.08 6.18
C GLN A 193 -26.80 -0.12 5.42
N ALA A 194 -27.04 0.63 4.34
CA ALA A 194 -28.25 0.53 3.52
C ALA A 194 -28.45 -0.86 2.87
N GLN A 195 -27.41 -1.67 2.71
CA GLN A 195 -27.53 -3.05 2.23
C GLN A 195 -27.93 -4.06 3.33
N GLY A 196 -28.12 -3.60 4.58
CA GLY A 196 -28.33 -4.48 5.72
C GLY A 196 -27.14 -5.43 5.91
N LEU A 197 -25.93 -4.87 5.85
CA LEU A 197 -24.65 -5.56 5.98
C LEU A 197 -23.79 -4.77 7.00
N PRO A 198 -23.42 -5.34 8.16
CA PRO A 198 -22.61 -4.61 9.13
C PRO A 198 -21.18 -4.42 8.61
N MET A 199 -20.55 -3.29 8.96
CA MET A 199 -19.25 -2.89 8.40
C MET A 199 -18.13 -3.92 8.63
N GLU A 200 -18.13 -4.61 9.78
CA GLU A 200 -17.20 -5.71 10.02
C GLU A 200 -17.38 -6.85 9.01
N ARG A 201 -18.63 -7.24 8.70
CA ARG A 201 -18.91 -8.29 7.71
C ARG A 201 -18.59 -7.83 6.29
N PHE A 202 -18.82 -6.57 5.95
CA PHE A 202 -18.32 -5.98 4.70
C PHE A 202 -16.79 -6.11 4.59
N ASN A 203 -16.04 -5.78 5.64
CA ASN A 203 -14.59 -5.92 5.69
C ASN A 203 -14.12 -7.40 5.63
N GLN A 204 -14.82 -8.33 6.30
CA GLN A 204 -14.57 -9.77 6.19
C GLN A 204 -14.76 -10.27 4.74
N ILE A 205 -15.86 -9.88 4.09
CA ILE A 205 -16.15 -10.25 2.69
C ILE A 205 -15.10 -9.64 1.75
N PHE A 206 -14.73 -8.37 1.94
CA PHE A 206 -13.65 -7.75 1.18
C PHE A 206 -12.33 -8.51 1.32
N ALA A 207 -11.97 -8.93 2.53
CA ALA A 207 -10.77 -9.72 2.79
C ALA A 207 -10.84 -11.15 2.19
N ALA A 208 -12.04 -11.74 2.06
CA ALA A 208 -12.25 -13.00 1.35
C ALA A 208 -12.12 -12.81 -0.17
N VAL A 209 -12.77 -11.78 -0.72
CA VAL A 209 -12.68 -11.37 -2.14
C VAL A 209 -11.24 -11.06 -2.54
N GLN A 210 -10.47 -10.32 -1.74
CA GLN A 210 -9.05 -10.09 -2.02
C GLN A 210 -8.21 -11.37 -2.13
N LYS A 211 -8.59 -12.44 -1.44
CA LYS A 211 -7.87 -13.72 -1.46
C LYS A 211 -8.34 -14.60 -2.61
N ASP A 212 -9.64 -14.84 -2.73
CA ASP A 212 -10.22 -15.78 -3.71
C ASP A 212 -10.42 -15.15 -5.12
N PRO A 213 -9.74 -15.66 -6.18
CA PRO A 213 -9.92 -15.18 -7.55
C PRO A 213 -11.34 -15.35 -8.11
N GLN A 214 -12.07 -16.40 -7.72
CA GLN A 214 -13.44 -16.64 -8.15
C GLN A 214 -14.39 -15.58 -7.56
N LEU A 215 -14.27 -15.29 -6.26
CA LEU A 215 -15.06 -14.23 -5.64
C LEU A 215 -14.77 -12.84 -6.25
N ARG A 216 -13.51 -12.54 -6.66
CA ARG A 216 -13.21 -11.31 -7.43
C ARG A 216 -13.93 -11.29 -8.77
N GLN A 217 -13.88 -12.39 -9.52
CA GLN A 217 -14.53 -12.47 -10.82
C GLN A 217 -16.06 -12.32 -10.69
N GLU A 218 -16.66 -12.92 -9.67
CA GLU A 218 -18.11 -12.87 -9.45
C GLU A 218 -18.60 -11.48 -9.01
N VAL A 219 -17.93 -10.86 -8.02
CA VAL A 219 -18.21 -9.46 -7.63
C VAL A 219 -18.03 -8.52 -8.81
N ARG A 220 -17.03 -8.74 -9.67
CA ARG A 220 -16.81 -7.92 -10.87
C ARG A 220 -17.99 -7.99 -11.84
N LYS A 221 -18.55 -9.18 -12.10
CA LYS A 221 -19.79 -9.35 -12.89
C LYS A 221 -20.95 -8.59 -12.24
N MET A 222 -21.16 -8.78 -10.93
CA MET A 222 -22.25 -8.15 -10.19
C MET A 222 -22.19 -6.61 -10.16
N ILE A 223 -21.00 -6.01 -10.29
CA ILE A 223 -20.82 -4.55 -10.41
C ILE A 223 -21.01 -4.07 -11.86
N GLN A 224 -20.69 -4.91 -12.85
CA GLN A 224 -20.77 -4.58 -14.28
C GLN A 224 -22.21 -4.68 -14.85
N ASN A 225 -23.06 -5.52 -14.26
CA ASN A 225 -24.51 -5.53 -14.49
C ASN A 225 -25.23 -4.37 -13.78
#